data_AF-A0A662SB21-F1
#
_entry.id   AF-A0A662SB21-F1
#
_cell.length_a   1.000
_cell.length_b   1.000
_cell.length_c   1.000
_cell.angle_alpha   90.00
_cell.angle_beta   90.00
_cell.angle_gamma   90.00
#
_symmetry.space_group_name_H-M   'P 1'
#
loop_
_entity.id
_entity.type
_entity.pdbx_description
1 polymer ?
#
loop_
_entity_poly.entity_id
_entity_poly.type
_entity_poly.pdbx_seq_one_letter_code
_entity_poly.pdbx_strand_id
1 'polypeptide(L)'
;MTLRDAHRFKLSIYVLSIGILANALFSLLDLRLISDLLLVTSFLASLFLSVTSIWKSAFILPLVGSLVGFTSEFIGLKYGFPFGHYSYEGFGARIAGVPIPIVIAWGIYLYVCYLSAAPFFKGMERIIITALLMVLLDLAIDPVMVELGVWRWEEAGEWFGIPSSNFLGWFITSIVALLLYKMLARRHDLGENTMKLASIPYILFFLPILSISGTSSRIPSLISLIMALTLFSILVLVKVDQK
;
A
#
# COMPACT_ATOMS: atom_id res chain seq x y z
N MET A 1 13.04 22.01 12.63
CA MET A 1 11.65 21.48 12.59
C MET A 1 10.82 22.27 13.57
N THR A 2 9.70 22.87 13.14
CA THR A 2 8.83 23.63 14.05
C THR A 2 7.80 22.72 14.74
N LEU A 3 7.32 23.08 15.94
CA LEU A 3 6.22 22.37 16.61
C LEU A 3 4.96 22.30 15.73
N ARG A 4 4.73 23.33 14.92
CA ARG A 4 3.62 23.41 13.96
C ARG A 4 3.75 22.33 12.87
N ASP A 5 4.95 22.13 12.32
CA ASP A 5 5.17 21.10 11.29
C ASP A 5 4.96 19.69 11.86
N ALA A 6 5.39 19.45 13.11
CA ALA A 6 5.16 18.18 13.79
C ALA A 6 3.66 17.88 13.97
N HIS A 7 2.87 18.87 14.38
CA HIS A 7 1.42 18.72 14.54
C HIS A 7 0.71 18.47 13.21
N ARG A 8 1.10 19.18 12.15
CA ARG A 8 0.52 18.97 10.80
C ARG A 8 0.82 17.58 10.26
N PHE A 9 2.02 17.05 10.53
CA PHE A 9 2.36 15.69 10.14
C PHE A 9 1.63 14.63 10.97
N LYS A 10 1.41 14.85 12.28
CA LYS A 10 0.50 13.99 13.06
C LYS A 10 -0.92 14.01 12.51
N LEU A 11 -1.41 15.20 12.17
CA LEU A 11 -2.73 15.37 11.58
C LEU A 11 -2.85 14.63 10.24
N SER A 12 -1.80 14.60 9.42
CA SER A 12 -1.84 13.85 8.15
C SER A 12 -2.03 12.34 8.38
N ILE A 13 -1.39 11.79 9.41
CA ILE A 13 -1.58 10.38 9.81
C ILE A 13 -3.02 10.15 10.27
N TYR A 14 -3.57 11.00 11.14
CA TYR A 14 -4.95 10.86 11.61
C TYR A 14 -5.99 10.96 10.50
N VAL A 15 -5.83 11.94 9.59
CA VAL A 15 -6.74 12.13 8.45
C VAL A 15 -6.75 10.88 7.57
N LEU A 16 -5.59 10.29 7.30
CA LEU A 16 -5.48 9.07 6.53
C LEU A 16 -6.13 7.88 7.25
N SER A 17 -5.82 7.69 8.54
CA SER A 17 -6.40 6.63 9.37
C SER A 17 -7.93 6.70 9.43
N ILE A 18 -8.49 7.90 9.59
CA ILE A 18 -9.95 8.11 9.58
C ILE A 18 -10.53 7.77 8.20
N GLY A 19 -9.89 8.18 7.11
CA GLY A 19 -10.31 7.82 5.76
C GLY A 19 -10.33 6.32 5.51
N ILE A 20 -9.33 5.59 6.00
CA ILE A 20 -9.26 4.12 5.91
C ILE A 20 -10.36 3.45 6.74
N LEU A 21 -10.59 3.93 7.97
CA LEU A 21 -11.68 3.44 8.82
C LEU A 21 -13.04 3.69 8.18
N ALA A 22 -13.26 4.89 7.63
CA ALA A 22 -14.47 5.21 6.90
C ALA A 22 -14.61 4.32 5.67
N ASN A 23 -13.55 4.09 4.91
CA ASN A 23 -13.59 3.18 3.77
C ASN A 23 -14.01 1.75 4.19
N ALA A 24 -13.49 1.24 5.30
CA ALA A 24 -13.91 -0.07 5.84
C ALA A 24 -15.40 -0.08 6.21
N LEU A 25 -15.86 0.91 6.99
CA LEU A 25 -17.24 1.02 7.47
C LEU A 25 -18.24 1.15 6.32
N PHE A 26 -17.97 2.02 5.35
CA PHE A 26 -18.87 2.23 4.21
C PHE A 26 -18.86 1.04 3.24
N SER A 27 -17.75 0.29 3.18
CA SER A 27 -17.71 -0.96 2.40
C SER A 27 -18.57 -2.06 3.03
N LEU A 28 -18.71 -2.11 4.37
CA LEU A 28 -19.66 -3.02 5.04
C LEU A 28 -21.14 -2.69 4.74
N LEU A 29 -21.41 -1.48 4.25
CA LEU A 29 -22.75 -1.01 3.88
C LEU A 29 -22.98 -1.08 2.36
N ASP A 30 -22.09 -1.74 1.61
CA ASP A 30 -22.10 -1.81 0.13
C ASP A 30 -22.05 -0.44 -0.58
N LEU A 31 -21.58 0.61 0.11
CA LEU A 31 -21.46 1.97 -0.42
C LEU A 31 -20.10 2.22 -1.07
N ARG A 32 -19.75 1.39 -2.07
CA ARG A 32 -18.36 1.32 -2.61
C ARG A 32 -17.84 2.63 -3.20
N LEU A 33 -18.65 3.35 -3.96
CA LEU A 33 -18.23 4.64 -4.53
C LEU A 33 -17.90 5.65 -3.43
N ILE A 34 -18.73 5.71 -2.38
CA ILE A 34 -18.52 6.61 -1.25
C ILE A 34 -17.27 6.20 -0.47
N SER A 35 -17.09 4.90 -0.21
CA SER A 35 -15.92 4.41 0.52
C SER A 35 -14.62 4.75 -0.23
N ASP A 36 -14.55 4.51 -1.53
CA ASP A 36 -13.35 4.78 -2.35
C ASP A 36 -13.07 6.28 -2.48
N LEU A 37 -14.10 7.11 -2.65
CA LEU A 37 -13.94 8.57 -2.68
C LEU A 37 -13.44 9.13 -1.34
N LEU A 38 -13.94 8.61 -0.21
CA LEU A 38 -13.47 9.00 1.12
C LEU A 38 -11.99 8.62 1.30
N LEU A 39 -11.59 7.41 0.87
CA LEU A 39 -10.20 7.00 0.95
C LEU A 39 -9.28 7.91 0.13
N VAL A 40 -9.63 8.16 -1.14
CA VAL A 40 -8.81 9.01 -2.03
C VAL A 40 -8.75 10.44 -1.51
N THR A 41 -9.86 11.02 -1.08
CA THR A 41 -9.88 12.40 -0.56
C THR A 41 -9.10 12.54 0.75
N SER A 42 -9.23 11.60 1.69
CA SER A 42 -8.42 11.56 2.91
C SER A 42 -6.94 11.34 2.62
N PHE A 43 -6.61 10.49 1.64
CA PHE A 43 -5.24 10.31 1.18
C PHE A 43 -4.64 11.61 0.62
N LEU A 44 -5.36 12.30 -0.28
CA LEU A 44 -4.89 13.56 -0.85
C LEU A 44 -4.71 14.65 0.23
N ALA A 45 -5.63 14.72 1.19
CA ALA A 45 -5.50 15.63 2.34
C ALA A 45 -4.29 15.28 3.22
N SER A 46 -4.06 13.99 3.50
CA SER A 46 -2.87 13.51 4.21
C SER A 46 -1.57 13.85 3.46
N LEU A 47 -1.57 13.63 2.15
CA LEU A 47 -0.43 13.94 1.30
C LEU A 47 -0.13 15.45 1.31
N PHE A 48 -1.15 16.28 1.14
CA PHE A 48 -1.02 17.73 1.20
C PHE A 48 -0.45 18.19 2.54
N LEU A 49 -0.97 17.69 3.66
CA LEU A 49 -0.47 18.00 5.00
C LEU A 49 0.99 17.53 5.20
N SER A 50 1.37 16.40 4.63
CA SER A 50 2.74 15.86 4.71
C SER A 50 3.73 16.68 3.89
N VAL A 51 3.39 17.02 2.64
CA VAL A 51 4.19 17.89 1.76
C VAL A 51 4.35 19.29 2.36
N THR A 52 3.28 19.84 2.92
CA THR A 52 3.33 21.20 3.49
C THR A 52 3.92 21.26 4.90
N SER A 53 4.19 20.11 5.53
CA SER A 53 4.85 20.00 6.84
C SER A 53 6.32 19.58 6.68
N ILE A 54 6.72 18.43 7.26
CA ILE A 54 8.10 17.97 7.34
C ILE A 54 8.57 17.18 6.10
N TRP A 55 7.65 16.60 5.34
CA TRP A 55 7.98 15.65 4.27
C TRP A 55 7.73 16.25 2.87
N LYS A 56 8.56 17.23 2.48
CA LYS A 56 8.36 18.00 1.24
C LYS A 56 8.30 17.12 -0.02
N SER A 57 9.08 16.04 -0.08
CA SER A 57 9.12 15.11 -1.20
C SER A 57 8.06 14.00 -1.15
N ALA A 58 7.12 14.04 -0.20
CA ALA A 58 6.10 13.00 -0.02
C ALA A 58 5.32 12.67 -1.30
N PHE A 59 5.01 13.68 -2.11
CA PHE A 59 4.26 13.53 -3.37
C PHE A 59 4.97 12.69 -4.43
N ILE A 60 6.29 12.53 -4.33
CA ILE A 60 7.06 11.73 -5.30
C ILE A 60 6.69 10.25 -5.16
N LEU A 61 6.42 9.75 -3.93
CA LEU A 61 6.07 8.34 -3.72
C LEU A 61 4.84 7.89 -4.48
N PRO A 62 3.65 8.50 -4.31
CA PRO A 62 2.49 8.06 -5.05
C PRO A 62 2.65 8.27 -6.55
N LEU A 63 3.41 9.29 -6.97
CA LEU A 63 3.70 9.50 -8.38
C LEU A 63 4.53 8.35 -8.98
N VAL A 64 5.67 8.01 -8.37
CA VAL A 64 6.53 6.93 -8.89
C VAL A 64 5.89 5.56 -8.68
N GLY A 65 5.16 5.35 -7.58
CA GLY A 65 4.41 4.12 -7.34
C GLY A 65 3.35 3.90 -8.41
N SER A 66 2.54 4.92 -8.71
CA SER A 66 1.52 4.83 -9.77
C SER A 66 2.16 4.63 -11.14
N LEU A 67 3.25 5.34 -11.47
CA LEU A 67 3.90 5.24 -12.78
C LEU A 67 4.57 3.88 -13.01
N VAL A 68 5.36 3.42 -12.03
CA VAL A 68 6.06 2.14 -12.13
C VAL A 68 5.06 0.99 -12.05
N GLY A 69 4.09 1.06 -11.14
CA GLY A 69 2.98 0.10 -11.04
C GLY A 69 2.22 -0.02 -12.36
N PHE A 70 1.74 1.10 -12.92
CA PHE A 70 1.09 1.12 -14.23
C PHE A 70 1.95 0.49 -15.34
N THR A 71 3.25 0.80 -15.36
CA THR A 71 4.16 0.24 -16.37
C THR A 71 4.30 -1.27 -16.20
N SER A 72 4.48 -1.76 -14.96
CA SER A 72 4.52 -3.19 -14.67
C SER A 72 3.21 -3.90 -15.00
N GLU A 73 2.06 -3.30 -14.70
CA GLU A 73 0.73 -3.83 -15.02
C GLU A 73 0.53 -3.93 -16.53
N PHE A 74 0.90 -2.88 -17.27
CA PHE A 74 0.82 -2.89 -18.74
C PHE A 74 1.70 -3.98 -19.36
N ILE A 75 2.91 -4.18 -18.84
CA ILE A 75 3.81 -5.26 -19.27
C ILE A 75 3.21 -6.62 -18.87
N GLY A 76 2.68 -6.73 -17.65
CA GLY A 76 2.05 -7.94 -17.10
C GLY A 76 0.87 -8.42 -17.95
N LEU A 77 -0.04 -7.52 -18.31
CA LEU A 77 -1.18 -7.83 -19.17
C LEU A 77 -0.77 -8.31 -20.57
N LYS A 78 0.38 -7.87 -21.08
CA LYS A 78 0.85 -8.23 -22.43
C LYS A 78 1.70 -9.49 -22.48
N TYR A 79 2.53 -9.69 -21.46
CA TYR A 79 3.61 -10.68 -21.49
C TYR A 79 3.56 -11.68 -20.32
N GLY A 80 2.62 -11.53 -19.39
CA GLY A 80 2.56 -12.34 -18.18
C GLY A 80 3.66 -12.04 -17.16
N PHE A 81 4.55 -11.08 -17.44
CA PHE A 81 5.63 -10.68 -16.54
C PHE A 81 5.39 -9.27 -15.98
N PRO A 82 5.54 -9.02 -14.66
CA PRO A 82 6.08 -9.94 -13.66
C PRO A 82 5.02 -10.76 -12.91
N PHE A 83 3.71 -10.53 -13.16
CA PHE A 83 2.65 -11.00 -12.26
C PHE A 83 2.08 -12.40 -12.57
N GLY A 84 2.58 -13.07 -13.63
CA GLY A 84 1.89 -14.21 -14.24
C GLY A 84 0.87 -13.75 -15.29
N HIS A 85 0.27 -14.69 -16.00
CA HIS A 85 -0.80 -14.40 -16.97
C HIS A 85 -2.13 -14.20 -16.24
N TYR A 86 -2.66 -12.98 -16.29
CA TYR A 86 -3.94 -12.61 -15.68
C TYR A 86 -4.69 -11.60 -16.57
N SER A 87 -5.98 -11.46 -16.30
CA SER A 87 -6.85 -10.52 -17.01
C SER A 87 -7.79 -9.81 -16.03
N TYR A 88 -8.02 -8.53 -16.30
CA TYR A 88 -9.02 -7.73 -15.58
C TYR A 88 -10.42 -7.99 -16.16
N GLU A 89 -11.32 -8.47 -15.32
CA GLU A 89 -12.70 -8.83 -15.66
C GLU A 89 -13.70 -7.71 -15.31
N GLY A 90 -13.32 -6.80 -14.40
CA GLY A 90 -14.20 -5.72 -13.90
C GLY A 90 -14.49 -4.57 -14.89
N PHE A 91 -15.60 -3.87 -14.68
CA PHE A 91 -16.00 -2.68 -15.43
C PHE A 91 -15.33 -1.41 -14.90
N GLY A 92 -15.01 -0.47 -15.79
CA GLY A 92 -14.49 0.84 -15.40
C GLY A 92 -13.56 1.45 -16.43
N ALA A 93 -13.16 2.70 -16.18
CA ALA A 93 -12.19 3.38 -17.03
C ALA A 93 -10.81 2.71 -16.92
N ARG A 94 -10.19 2.46 -18.08
CA ARG A 94 -8.89 1.81 -18.22
C ARG A 94 -7.96 2.69 -19.04
N ILE A 95 -6.67 2.65 -18.73
CA ILE A 95 -5.60 3.24 -19.53
C ILE A 95 -4.75 2.08 -20.04
N ALA A 96 -4.66 1.92 -21.36
CA ALA A 96 -3.88 0.84 -21.98
C ALA A 96 -4.19 -0.58 -21.43
N GLY A 97 -5.44 -0.84 -21.03
CA GLY A 97 -5.89 -2.11 -20.45
C GLY A 97 -5.86 -2.17 -18.92
N VAL A 98 -5.11 -1.29 -18.24
CA VAL A 98 -4.98 -1.24 -16.78
C VAL A 98 -6.10 -0.35 -16.19
N PRO A 99 -6.91 -0.83 -15.24
CA PRO A 99 -7.94 -0.01 -14.59
C PRO A 99 -7.34 1.16 -13.81
N ILE A 100 -7.95 2.34 -13.96
CA ILE A 100 -7.49 3.56 -13.28
C ILE A 100 -7.40 3.41 -11.75
N PRO A 101 -8.37 2.75 -11.06
CA PRO A 101 -8.27 2.52 -9.62
C PRO A 101 -7.00 1.77 -9.20
N ILE A 102 -6.50 0.85 -10.03
CA ILE A 102 -5.29 0.08 -9.72
C ILE A 102 -4.04 0.94 -9.83
N VAL A 103 -3.97 1.80 -10.84
CA VAL A 103 -2.89 2.79 -10.97
C VAL A 103 -2.82 3.69 -9.74
N ILE A 104 -3.98 4.15 -9.26
CA ILE A 104 -4.07 4.98 -8.04
C ILE A 104 -3.67 4.17 -6.79
N ALA A 105 -4.13 2.92 -6.69
CA ALA A 105 -3.86 2.05 -5.55
C ALA A 105 -2.35 1.80 -5.36
N TRP A 106 -1.61 1.55 -6.44
CA TRP A 106 -0.14 1.43 -6.41
C TRP A 106 0.53 2.63 -5.72
N GLY A 107 0.09 3.85 -6.04
CA GLY A 107 0.61 5.06 -5.43
C GLY A 107 0.26 5.20 -3.95
N ILE A 108 -1.00 4.94 -3.58
CA ILE A 108 -1.47 5.03 -2.19
C ILE A 108 -0.77 3.99 -1.31
N TYR A 109 -0.70 2.74 -1.76
CA TYR A 109 -0.07 1.65 -1.01
C TYR A 109 1.42 1.90 -0.81
N LEU A 110 2.14 2.33 -1.86
CA LEU A 110 3.56 2.63 -1.71
C LEU A 110 3.82 3.76 -0.70
N TYR A 111 2.98 4.80 -0.71
CA TYR A 111 3.05 5.88 0.27
C TYR A 111 2.84 5.36 1.71
N VAL A 112 1.81 4.55 1.93
CA VAL A 112 1.45 4.00 3.25
C VAL A 112 2.54 3.05 3.77
N CYS A 113 2.99 2.12 2.93
CA CYS A 113 4.04 1.16 3.28
C CYS A 113 5.35 1.88 3.61
N TYR A 114 5.74 2.88 2.82
CA TYR A 114 6.95 3.65 3.09
C TYR A 114 6.83 4.46 4.38
N LEU A 115 5.69 5.12 4.59
CA LEU A 115 5.38 5.86 5.80
C LEU A 115 5.50 4.96 7.05
N SER A 116 5.03 3.71 6.95
CA SER A 116 5.10 2.71 8.01
C SER A 116 6.51 2.17 8.28
N ALA A 117 7.34 2.01 7.24
CA ALA A 117 8.73 1.53 7.37
C ALA A 117 9.71 2.63 7.81
N ALA A 118 9.44 3.89 7.47
CA ALA A 118 10.31 5.02 7.74
C ALA A 118 10.78 5.21 9.21
N PRO A 119 9.95 4.96 10.25
CA PRO A 119 10.31 5.16 11.65
C PRO A 119 11.44 4.26 12.10
N PHE A 120 11.47 3.07 11.51
CA PHE A 120 12.27 1.96 11.98
C PHE A 120 13.49 1.78 11.09
N PHE A 121 13.40 2.04 9.79
CA PHE A 121 14.48 1.70 8.87
C PHE A 121 15.04 2.90 8.13
N LYS A 122 16.28 2.79 7.65
CA LYS A 122 16.93 3.81 6.82
C LYS A 122 17.59 3.15 5.60
N GLY A 123 17.94 3.95 4.60
CA GLY A 123 18.71 3.46 3.44
C GLY A 123 18.03 2.29 2.70
N MET A 124 18.81 1.24 2.41
CA MET A 124 18.33 0.05 1.69
C MET A 124 17.40 -0.82 2.54
N GLU A 125 17.60 -0.88 3.85
CA GLU A 125 16.73 -1.62 4.76
C GLU A 125 15.29 -1.09 4.68
N ARG A 126 15.12 0.24 4.65
CA ARG A 126 13.79 0.85 4.45
C ARG A 126 13.15 0.43 3.14
N ILE A 127 13.93 0.37 2.07
CA ILE A 127 13.44 -0.02 0.74
C ILE A 127 12.94 -1.48 0.78
N ILE A 128 13.75 -2.38 1.32
CA ILE A 128 13.41 -3.81 1.42
C ILE A 128 12.18 -4.02 2.29
N ILE A 129 12.14 -3.42 3.49
CA ILE A 129 10.97 -3.56 4.37
C ILE A 129 9.72 -2.95 3.75
N THR A 130 9.82 -1.81 3.08
CA THR A 130 8.67 -1.21 2.38
C THR A 130 8.13 -2.12 1.29
N ALA A 131 9.01 -2.76 0.51
CA ALA A 131 8.60 -3.71 -0.53
C ALA A 131 7.98 -5.00 0.07
N LEU A 132 8.48 -5.47 1.22
CA LEU A 132 7.85 -6.58 1.94
C LEU A 132 6.45 -6.20 2.45
N LEU A 133 6.27 -4.99 2.97
CA LEU A 133 4.95 -4.49 3.38
C LEU A 133 3.97 -4.40 2.20
N MET A 134 4.44 -4.01 1.01
CA MET A 134 3.63 -4.06 -0.22
C MET A 134 3.17 -5.49 -0.55
N VAL A 135 4.08 -6.46 -0.50
CA VAL A 135 3.76 -7.89 -0.72
C VAL A 135 2.78 -8.42 0.32
N LEU A 136 2.91 -8.02 1.59
CA LEU A 136 1.96 -8.43 2.62
C LEU A 136 0.56 -7.88 2.33
N LEU A 137 0.41 -6.61 1.96
CA LEU A 137 -0.90 -6.10 1.53
C LEU A 137 -1.45 -6.90 0.35
N ASP A 138 -0.62 -7.20 -0.64
CA ASP A 138 -0.98 -7.94 -1.85
C ASP A 138 -1.47 -9.37 -1.54
N LEU A 139 -0.78 -10.10 -0.65
CA LEU A 139 -1.19 -11.42 -0.15
C LEU A 139 -2.61 -11.42 0.45
N ALA A 140 -3.09 -10.27 0.94
CA ALA A 140 -4.46 -10.11 1.43
C ALA A 140 -5.43 -9.67 0.34
N ILE A 141 -5.03 -8.71 -0.51
CA ILE A 141 -5.89 -8.07 -1.51
C ILE A 141 -6.22 -9.02 -2.65
N ASP A 142 -5.24 -9.75 -3.17
CA ASP A 142 -5.40 -10.51 -4.41
C ASP A 142 -6.47 -11.61 -4.32
N PRO A 143 -6.50 -12.46 -3.27
CA PRO A 143 -7.58 -13.44 -3.11
C PRO A 143 -8.96 -12.79 -3.02
N VAL A 144 -9.05 -11.61 -2.39
CA VAL A 144 -10.31 -10.85 -2.28
C VAL A 144 -10.75 -10.36 -3.65
N MET A 145 -9.83 -9.82 -4.45
CA MET A 145 -10.16 -9.31 -5.78
C MET A 145 -10.51 -10.41 -6.78
N VAL A 146 -9.92 -11.60 -6.64
CA VAL A 146 -10.33 -12.79 -7.40
C VAL A 146 -11.73 -13.24 -7.01
N GLU A 147 -12.02 -13.32 -5.70
CA GLU A 147 -13.36 -13.70 -5.22
C GLU A 147 -14.44 -12.71 -5.67
N LEU A 148 -14.11 -11.42 -5.72
CA LEU A 148 -14.98 -10.36 -6.23
C LEU A 148 -15.05 -10.31 -7.78
N GLY A 149 -14.30 -11.17 -8.48
CA GLY A 149 -14.28 -11.20 -9.95
C GLY A 149 -13.69 -9.95 -10.59
N VAL A 150 -12.79 -9.24 -9.91
CA VAL A 150 -12.12 -8.04 -10.45
C VAL A 150 -11.05 -8.42 -11.47
N TRP A 151 -10.31 -9.49 -11.19
CA TRP A 151 -9.37 -10.12 -12.10
C TRP A 151 -9.29 -11.62 -11.84
N ARG A 152 -8.68 -12.33 -12.79
CA ARG A 152 -8.35 -13.75 -12.65
C ARG A 152 -7.01 -14.04 -13.29
N TRP A 153 -6.28 -15.00 -12.72
CA TRP A 153 -5.14 -15.63 -13.37
C TRP A 153 -5.61 -16.75 -14.30
N GLU A 154 -4.88 -16.97 -15.39
CA GLU A 154 -5.17 -18.06 -16.34
C GLU A 154 -4.91 -19.43 -15.70
N GLU A 155 -3.85 -19.53 -14.91
CA GLU A 155 -3.49 -20.71 -14.14
C GLU A 155 -3.56 -20.41 -12.64
N ALA A 156 -4.14 -21.33 -11.87
CA ALA A 156 -4.25 -21.18 -10.43
C ALA A 156 -2.87 -21.36 -9.77
N GLY A 157 -2.46 -20.36 -8.99
CA GLY A 157 -1.23 -20.40 -8.22
C GLY A 157 -1.36 -20.95 -6.81
N GLU A 158 -0.22 -20.99 -6.11
CA GLU A 158 -0.06 -21.68 -4.83
C GLU A 158 -0.73 -20.96 -3.66
N TRP A 159 -0.79 -19.62 -3.69
CA TRP A 159 -1.39 -18.83 -2.62
C TRP A 159 -2.86 -18.57 -2.93
N PHE A 160 -3.75 -19.47 -2.51
CA PHE A 160 -5.21 -19.30 -2.71
C PHE A 160 -5.59 -18.99 -4.17
N GLY A 161 -4.89 -19.59 -5.14
CA GLY A 161 -5.10 -19.37 -6.57
C GLY A 161 -4.23 -18.27 -7.19
N ILE A 162 -3.41 -17.58 -6.41
CA ILE A 162 -2.50 -16.51 -6.86
C ILE A 162 -1.08 -17.08 -7.03
N PRO A 163 -0.43 -16.90 -8.18
CA PRO A 163 0.90 -17.47 -8.44
C PRO A 163 2.00 -16.76 -7.67
N SER A 164 3.00 -17.51 -7.23
CA SER A 164 4.18 -16.97 -6.54
C SER A 164 4.92 -15.87 -7.33
N SER A 165 4.86 -15.90 -8.66
CA SER A 165 5.39 -14.85 -9.53
C SER A 165 4.76 -13.48 -9.25
N ASN A 166 3.47 -13.42 -8.91
CA ASN A 166 2.78 -12.18 -8.59
C ASN A 166 3.45 -11.45 -7.42
N PHE A 167 3.65 -12.14 -6.29
CA PHE A 167 4.27 -11.55 -5.10
C PHE A 167 5.71 -11.13 -5.35
N LEU A 168 6.46 -11.91 -6.14
CA LEU A 168 7.80 -11.51 -6.57
C LEU A 168 7.75 -10.26 -7.46
N GLY A 169 6.77 -10.17 -8.36
CA GLY A 169 6.50 -9.01 -9.18
C GLY A 169 6.15 -7.77 -8.38
N TRP A 170 5.32 -7.90 -7.35
CA TRP A 170 5.00 -6.83 -6.41
C TRP A 170 6.24 -6.36 -5.64
N PHE A 171 7.07 -7.29 -5.19
CA PHE A 171 8.33 -6.98 -4.53
C PHE A 171 9.25 -6.18 -5.47
N ILE A 172 9.54 -6.70 -6.66
CA ILE A 172 10.46 -6.07 -7.63
C ILE A 172 9.93 -4.70 -8.08
N THR A 173 8.66 -4.61 -8.43
CA THR A 173 8.00 -3.36 -8.85
C THR A 173 8.11 -2.30 -7.75
N SER A 174 7.86 -2.69 -6.49
CA SER A 174 8.01 -1.81 -5.34
C SER A 174 9.46 -1.36 -5.13
N ILE A 175 10.44 -2.26 -5.24
CA ILE A 175 11.87 -1.91 -5.13
C ILE A 175 12.25 -0.88 -6.20
N VAL A 176 11.84 -1.08 -7.46
CA VAL A 176 12.13 -0.14 -8.56
C VAL A 176 11.54 1.24 -8.25
N ALA A 177 10.26 1.30 -7.86
CA ALA A 177 9.61 2.56 -7.50
C ALA A 177 10.32 3.27 -6.33
N LEU A 178 10.76 2.52 -5.32
CA LEU A 178 11.46 3.06 -4.15
C LEU A 178 12.88 3.52 -4.46
N LEU A 179 13.59 2.86 -5.38
CA LEU A 179 14.89 3.31 -5.87
C LEU A 179 14.75 4.61 -6.65
N LEU A 180 13.76 4.72 -7.53
CA LEU A 180 13.43 5.98 -8.21
C LEU A 180 13.07 7.08 -7.21
N TYR A 181 12.25 6.77 -6.21
CA TYR A 181 11.96 7.71 -5.12
C TYR A 181 13.24 8.18 -4.43
N LYS A 182 14.15 7.26 -4.07
CA LYS A 182 15.42 7.58 -3.41
C LYS A 182 16.33 8.46 -4.27
N MET A 183 16.27 8.33 -5.60
CA MET A 183 17.02 9.18 -6.54
C MET A 183 16.42 10.59 -6.67
N LEU A 184 15.09 10.70 -6.68
CA LEU A 184 14.38 11.95 -6.92
C LEU A 184 14.13 12.76 -5.64
N ALA A 185 13.99 12.08 -4.51
CA ALA A 185 13.70 12.72 -3.23
C ALA A 185 14.95 13.28 -2.59
N ARG A 186 14.88 14.53 -2.12
CA ARG A 186 15.91 15.11 -1.25
C ARG A 186 15.95 14.37 0.08
N ARG A 187 17.13 14.29 0.72
CA ARG A 187 17.26 13.75 2.08
C ARG A 187 16.36 14.54 3.02
N HIS A 188 15.48 13.84 3.72
CA HIS A 188 14.66 14.41 4.78
C HIS A 188 14.71 13.51 6.00
N ASP A 189 14.91 14.14 7.15
CA ASP A 189 14.87 13.48 8.45
C ASP A 189 13.46 13.63 9.01
N LEU A 190 12.69 12.55 8.98
CA LEU A 190 11.39 12.49 9.63
C LEU A 190 11.68 12.32 11.14
N GLY A 191 11.19 13.21 12.00
CA GLY A 191 11.57 13.21 13.42
C GLY A 191 10.95 12.06 14.23
N GLU A 192 11.76 11.32 15.00
CA GLU A 192 11.44 10.03 15.66
C GLU A 192 10.05 9.95 16.34
N ASN A 193 9.64 10.95 17.11
CA ASN A 193 8.40 10.87 17.92
C ASN A 193 7.11 10.96 17.10
N THR A 194 7.13 11.56 15.92
CA THR A 194 5.94 11.57 15.04
C THR A 194 5.81 10.25 14.26
N MET A 195 6.90 9.50 14.19
CA MET A 195 7.00 8.31 13.36
C MET A 195 6.41 7.06 14.02
N LYS A 196 6.25 7.02 15.35
CA LYS A 196 5.61 5.87 16.04
C LYS A 196 4.16 5.62 15.60
N LEU A 197 3.43 6.67 15.19
CA LEU A 197 2.06 6.55 14.69
C LEU A 197 2.00 6.17 13.20
N ALA A 198 3.12 6.21 12.48
CA ALA A 198 3.16 6.10 11.03
C ALA A 198 2.83 4.70 10.51
N SER A 199 2.88 3.68 11.37
CA SER A 199 2.41 2.32 11.05
C SER A 199 0.92 2.10 11.21
N ILE A 200 0.20 3.00 11.90
CA ILE A 200 -1.24 2.87 12.13
C ILE A 200 -2.02 2.79 10.81
N PRO A 201 -1.83 3.71 9.82
CA PRO A 201 -2.54 3.61 8.55
C PRO A 201 -2.33 2.27 7.84
N TYR A 202 -1.12 1.72 7.88
CA TYR A 202 -0.82 0.45 7.26
C TYR A 202 -1.59 -0.72 7.89
N ILE A 203 -1.62 -0.80 9.23
CA ILE A 203 -2.39 -1.84 9.92
C ILE A 203 -3.89 -1.67 9.68
N LEU A 204 -4.38 -0.42 9.69
CA LEU A 204 -5.79 -0.14 9.41
C LEU A 204 -6.21 -0.51 7.99
N PHE A 205 -5.29 -0.54 7.02
CA PHE A 205 -5.59 -0.93 5.64
C PHE A 205 -6.09 -2.37 5.49
N PHE A 206 -5.82 -3.23 6.47
CA PHE A 206 -6.42 -4.56 6.51
C PHE A 206 -7.92 -4.54 6.82
N LEU A 207 -8.45 -3.47 7.45
CA LEU A 207 -9.88 -3.39 7.77
C LEU A 207 -10.77 -3.26 6.51
N PRO A 208 -10.47 -2.37 5.54
CA PRO A 208 -11.14 -2.42 4.24
C PRO A 208 -11.04 -3.75 3.50
N ILE A 209 -9.88 -4.40 3.53
CA ILE A 209 -9.68 -5.69 2.86
C ILE A 209 -10.59 -6.75 3.50
N LEU A 210 -10.59 -6.80 4.83
CA LEU A 210 -11.44 -7.69 5.61
C LEU A 210 -12.93 -7.31 5.50
N SER A 211 -13.31 -6.06 5.30
CA SER A 211 -14.74 -5.72 5.19
C SER A 211 -15.38 -6.23 3.91
N ILE A 212 -14.59 -6.42 2.85
CA ILE A 212 -15.05 -6.91 1.55
C ILE A 212 -14.63 -8.36 1.27
N SER A 213 -13.82 -8.97 2.14
CA SER A 213 -13.39 -10.36 1.98
C SER A 213 -14.58 -11.31 2.14
N GLY A 214 -14.78 -12.22 1.19
CA GLY A 214 -15.77 -13.29 1.27
C GLY A 214 -15.21 -14.55 1.95
N THR A 215 -15.91 -15.68 1.78
CA THR A 215 -15.58 -16.94 2.44
C THR A 215 -14.24 -17.51 2.00
N SER A 216 -13.88 -17.37 0.73
CA SER A 216 -12.65 -17.94 0.17
C SER A 216 -11.42 -17.06 0.42
N SER A 217 -11.58 -15.73 0.51
CA SER A 217 -10.49 -14.79 0.71
C SER A 217 -10.26 -14.32 2.16
N ARG A 218 -11.16 -14.68 3.09
CA ARG A 218 -11.04 -14.29 4.52
C ARG A 218 -9.78 -14.84 5.16
N ILE A 219 -9.49 -16.12 4.95
CA ILE A 219 -8.34 -16.82 5.54
C ILE A 219 -7.01 -16.19 5.08
N PRO A 220 -6.72 -16.03 3.77
CA PRO A 220 -5.47 -15.41 3.34
C PRO A 220 -5.31 -13.97 3.85
N SER A 221 -6.41 -13.20 3.89
CA SER A 221 -6.41 -11.85 4.45
C SER A 221 -5.99 -11.82 5.92
N LEU A 222 -6.49 -12.76 6.73
CA LEU A 222 -6.12 -12.87 8.14
C LEU A 222 -4.70 -13.38 8.32
N ILE A 223 -4.24 -14.35 7.52
CA ILE A 223 -2.85 -14.83 7.58
C ILE A 223 -1.89 -13.69 7.27
N SER A 224 -2.16 -12.92 6.21
CA SER A 224 -1.34 -11.76 5.87
C SER A 224 -1.35 -10.69 6.96
N LEU A 225 -2.50 -10.39 7.58
CA LEU A 225 -2.57 -9.48 8.73
C LEU A 225 -1.70 -9.97 9.89
N ILE A 226 -1.74 -11.27 10.20
CA ILE A 226 -0.91 -11.86 11.25
C ILE A 226 0.57 -11.71 10.88
N MET A 227 0.97 -12.04 9.65
CA MET A 227 2.35 -11.87 9.18
C MET A 227 2.83 -10.42 9.29
N ALA A 228 1.97 -9.46 8.92
CA ALA A 228 2.23 -8.04 9.07
C ALA A 228 2.42 -7.64 10.53
N LEU A 229 1.50 -8.05 11.42
CA LEU A 229 1.61 -7.78 12.86
C LEU A 229 2.88 -8.39 13.46
N THR A 230 3.19 -9.64 13.11
CA THR A 230 4.41 -10.33 13.55
C THR A 230 5.66 -9.58 13.08
N LEU A 231 5.69 -9.14 11.81
CA LEU A 231 6.77 -8.30 11.31
C LEU A 231 6.92 -7.06 12.19
N PHE A 232 5.87 -6.27 12.43
CA PHE A 232 5.98 -5.10 13.31
C PHE A 232 6.40 -5.43 14.73
N SER A 233 5.90 -6.52 15.32
CA SER A 233 6.30 -6.96 16.67
C SER A 233 7.80 -7.24 16.73
N ILE A 234 8.34 -7.99 15.77
CA ILE A 234 9.79 -8.26 15.68
C ILE A 234 10.58 -6.95 15.53
N LEU A 235 10.11 -6.07 14.65
CA LEU A 235 10.79 -4.80 14.38
C LEU A 235 10.80 -3.85 15.59
N VAL A 236 9.72 -3.84 16.38
CA VAL A 236 9.66 -3.10 17.64
C VAL A 236 10.64 -3.69 18.65
N LEU A 237 10.68 -5.02 18.81
CA LEU A 237 11.57 -5.69 19.76
C LEU A 237 13.05 -5.43 19.44
N VAL A 238 13.48 -5.66 18.19
CA VAL A 238 14.87 -5.46 17.74
C VAL A 238 15.34 -4.01 17.95
N LYS A 239 14.43 -3.03 17.86
CA LYS A 239 14.74 -1.61 18.02
C LYS A 239 14.77 -1.14 19.46
N VAL A 240 14.02 -1.79 20.36
CA VAL A 240 14.05 -1.50 21.79
C VAL A 240 15.40 -1.93 22.38
N ASP A 241 15.97 -3.04 21.91
CA ASP A 241 17.25 -3.57 22.38
C ASP A 241 18.48 -2.77 21.89
N GLN A 242 18.31 -1.83 20.96
CA GLN A 242 19.38 -0.97 20.43
C GLN A 242 19.40 0.45 21.03
N LYS A 243 18.56 0.75 22.02
CA LYS A 243 18.56 2.02 22.78
C LYS A 243 19.06 1.80 24.19
#